data_AF-A0A016TSV5-F1
#
_entry.id   AF-A0A016TSV5-F1
#
_cell.length_a   1.000
_cell.length_b   1.000
_cell.length_c   1.000
_cell.angle_alpha   90.00
_cell.angle_beta   90.00
_cell.angle_gamma   90.00
#
_symmetry.space_group_name_H-M   'P 1'
#
loop_
_entity.id
_entity.type
_entity.pdbx_description
1 polymer ?
#
loop_
_entity_poly.entity_id
_entity_poly.type
_entity_poly.pdbx_seq_one_letter_code
_entity_poly.pdbx_strand_id
1 'polypeptide(L)'
;MLDNMSELFGRVSLYSVVHRFVCKVNWTKYLLKTVPAIHHSYIINDPIVIAAKTQQETINSILLSTRKEVIVNYAMLLYTLSWIEYMDEKYRGVVKARV
;
A
#
# COMPACT_ATOMS: atom_id res chain seq x y z
N MET A 1 28.88 -5.98 2.05
CA MET A 1 28.26 -5.40 3.26
C MET A 1 28.03 -3.89 3.11
N LEU A 2 28.97 -3.14 2.51
CA LEU A 2 28.83 -1.69 2.26
C LEU A 2 27.81 -1.34 1.15
N ASP A 3 27.65 -2.17 0.12
CA ASP A 3 26.70 -1.93 -0.98
C ASP A 3 25.21 -1.97 -0.54
N ASN A 4 24.88 -2.75 0.49
CA ASN A 4 23.51 -2.78 1.03
C ASN A 4 23.16 -1.52 1.82
N MET A 5 24.16 -0.83 2.38
CA MET A 5 23.95 0.37 3.19
C MET A 5 23.64 1.58 2.31
N SER A 6 24.31 1.73 1.17
CA SER A 6 24.03 2.81 0.21
C SER A 6 22.63 2.70 -0.41
N GLU A 7 22.14 1.48 -0.65
CA GLU A 7 20.79 1.21 -1.16
C GLU A 7 19.70 1.54 -0.12
N LEU A 8 20.00 1.34 1.17
CA LEU A 8 19.13 1.72 2.29
C LEU A 8 19.05 3.24 2.46
N PHE A 9 20.16 3.97 2.37
CA PHE A 9 20.17 5.44 2.46
C PHE A 9 19.37 6.12 1.35
N GLY A 10 19.23 5.49 0.18
CA GLY A 10 18.39 6.00 -0.92
C GLY A 10 16.89 5.73 -0.76
N ARG A 11 16.47 4.91 0.22
CA ARG A 11 15.07 4.48 0.43
C ARG A 11 14.49 4.95 1.76
N VAL A 12 15.32 5.38 2.69
CA VAL A 12 14.92 5.92 3.99
C VAL A 12 14.53 7.39 3.82
N SER A 13 13.32 7.76 4.22
CA SER A 13 12.82 9.13 4.16
C SER A 13 11.86 9.41 5.31
N LEU A 14 11.74 10.67 5.70
CA LEU A 14 10.67 11.09 6.58
C LEU A 14 9.32 10.91 5.87
N TYR A 15 8.31 10.50 6.62
CA TYR A 15 6.96 10.32 6.12
C TYR A 15 6.40 11.60 5.46
N SER A 16 6.69 12.78 6.02
CA SER A 16 6.31 14.08 5.46
C SER A 16 6.91 14.35 4.08
N VAL A 17 8.08 13.78 3.77
CA VAL A 17 8.72 13.86 2.45
C VAL A 17 7.97 12.97 1.46
N VAL A 18 7.65 11.74 1.84
CA VAL A 18 6.90 10.77 1.03
C VAL A 18 5.46 11.24 0.77
N HIS A 19 4.81 11.79 1.80
CA HIS A 19 3.43 12.28 1.73
C HIS A 19 3.26 13.41 0.70
N ARG A 20 4.29 14.22 0.46
CA ARG A 20 4.25 15.28 -0.56
C ARG A 20 4.18 14.73 -1.99
N PHE A 21 4.58 13.47 -2.23
CA PHE A 21 4.57 12.87 -3.57
C PHE A 21 3.28 12.11 -3.89
N VAL A 22 2.53 11.63 -2.89
CA VAL A 22 1.31 10.83 -3.09
C VAL A 22 0.08 11.59 -2.58
N CYS A 23 -0.37 12.59 -3.34
CA CYS A 23 -1.32 13.60 -2.87
C CYS A 23 -2.77 13.11 -2.67
N LYS A 24 -3.16 11.96 -3.23
CA LYS A 24 -4.56 11.47 -3.15
C LYS A 24 -4.89 10.66 -1.90
N VAL A 25 -3.89 10.24 -1.11
CA VAL A 25 -4.11 9.38 0.06
C VAL A 25 -3.70 10.12 1.32
N ASN A 26 -4.63 10.27 2.26
CA ASN A 26 -4.31 10.71 3.61
C ASN A 26 -3.73 9.53 4.39
N TRP A 27 -2.43 9.33 4.24
CA TRP A 27 -1.72 8.21 4.83
C TRP A 27 -1.72 8.27 6.37
N THR A 28 -1.74 9.45 6.97
CA THR A 28 -1.80 9.62 8.43
C THR A 28 -3.11 9.07 8.94
N LYS A 29 -4.23 9.48 8.34
CA LYS A 29 -5.57 8.98 8.68
C LYS A 29 -5.68 7.47 8.45
N TYR A 30 -5.09 6.95 7.38
CA TYR A 30 -5.08 5.52 7.10
C TYR A 30 -4.32 4.74 8.19
N LEU A 31 -3.07 5.13 8.48
CA LEU A 31 -2.21 4.46 9.45
C LEU A 31 -2.78 4.53 10.86
N LEU A 32 -3.33 5.67 11.28
CA LEU A 32 -4.00 5.80 12.58
C LEU A 32 -5.24 4.91 12.71
N LYS A 33 -5.86 4.50 11.58
CA LYS A 33 -7.02 3.61 11.58
C LYS A 33 -6.64 2.13 11.56
N THR A 34 -5.51 1.76 10.96
CA THR A 34 -5.11 0.36 10.75
C THR A 34 -4.08 -0.13 11.77
N VAL A 35 -3.25 0.76 12.30
CA VAL A 35 -2.17 0.40 13.22
C VAL A 35 -2.69 0.47 14.67
N PRO A 36 -2.28 -0.47 15.55
CA PRO A 36 -2.57 -0.42 16.97
C PRO A 36 -2.20 0.93 17.63
N ALA A 37 -3.01 1.35 18.61
CA ALA A 37 -2.87 2.64 19.28
C ALA A 37 -1.48 2.88 19.89
N ILE A 38 -0.79 1.81 20.32
CA ILE A 38 0.57 1.86 20.88
C ILE A 38 1.61 2.49 19.94
N HIS A 39 1.36 2.53 18.63
CA HIS A 39 2.26 3.12 17.63
C HIS A 39 1.80 4.48 17.11
N HIS A 40 0.66 5.00 17.57
CA HIS A 40 0.11 6.27 17.06
C HIS A 40 1.04 7.45 17.32
N SER A 41 1.71 7.49 18.46
CA SER A 41 2.70 8.53 18.78
C SER A 41 3.84 8.56 17.76
N TYR A 42 4.33 7.40 17.32
CA TYR A 42 5.36 7.29 16.29
C TYR A 42 4.86 7.82 14.93
N ILE A 43 3.62 7.51 14.55
CA ILE A 43 3.02 7.96 13.29
C ILE A 43 2.79 9.48 13.27
N ILE A 44 2.38 10.06 14.40
CA ILE A 44 2.12 11.50 14.51
C ILE A 44 3.44 12.30 14.47
N ASN A 45 4.53 11.72 14.99
CA ASN A 45 5.83 12.38 15.10
C ASN A 45 6.73 12.20 13.85
N ASP A 46 6.14 12.21 12.66
CA ASP A 46 6.84 12.11 11.36
C ASP A 46 7.79 10.89 11.27
N PRO A 47 7.24 9.67 11.16
CA PRO A 47 8.04 8.46 11.25
C PRO A 47 9.03 8.35 10.10
N ILE A 48 10.12 7.62 10.37
CA ILE A 48 11.04 7.19 9.33
C ILE A 48 10.36 6.07 8.56
N VAL A 49 10.22 6.24 7.25
CA VAL A 49 9.64 5.24 6.36
C VAL A 49 10.65 4.79 5.32
N ILE A 50 10.54 3.54 4.91
CA ILE A 50 11.27 2.99 3.76
C ILE A 50 10.31 3.01 2.59
N ALA A 51 10.52 3.93 1.64
CA ALA A 51 9.65 4.06 0.48
C ALA A 51 10.48 4.46 -0.75
N ALA A 52 10.61 3.56 -1.71
CA ALA A 52 11.32 3.87 -2.95
C ALA A 52 10.56 4.92 -3.76
N LYS A 53 11.26 5.98 -4.21
CA LYS A 53 10.67 7.08 -4.98
C LYS A 53 9.94 6.58 -6.24
N THR A 54 10.54 5.65 -6.98
CA THR A 54 9.97 5.06 -8.20
C THR A 54 8.65 4.32 -7.94
N GLN A 55 8.53 3.64 -6.80
CA GLN A 55 7.29 2.98 -6.39
C GLN A 55 6.22 4.02 -6.04
N GLN A 56 6.59 5.08 -5.31
CA GLN A 56 5.66 6.16 -4.96
C GLN A 56 5.13 6.88 -6.21
N GLU A 57 5.98 7.19 -7.18
CA GLU A 57 5.60 7.81 -8.45
C GLU A 57 4.66 6.92 -9.25
N THR A 58 4.93 5.62 -9.30
CA THR A 58 4.08 4.63 -9.97
C THR A 58 2.70 4.55 -9.30
N ILE A 59 2.67 4.44 -7.98
CA ILE A 59 1.41 4.42 -7.20
C ILE A 59 0.62 5.72 -7.44
N ASN A 60 1.29 6.86 -7.36
CA ASN A 60 0.64 8.15 -7.57
C ASN A 60 0.08 8.27 -9.00
N SER A 61 0.83 7.84 -10.02
CA SER A 61 0.37 7.81 -11.41
C SER A 61 -0.89 6.96 -11.58
N ILE A 62 -0.93 5.76 -10.99
CA ILE A 62 -2.12 4.89 -11.01
C ILE A 62 -3.30 5.57 -10.32
N LEU A 63 -3.10 6.11 -9.11
CA LEU A 63 -4.16 6.76 -8.34
C LEU A 63 -4.70 8.04 -9.02
N LEU A 64 -3.85 8.77 -9.74
CA LEU A 64 -4.24 9.97 -10.47
C LEU A 64 -5.00 9.65 -11.75
N SER A 65 -4.56 8.64 -12.52
CA SER A 65 -5.12 8.27 -13.82
C SER A 65 -6.32 7.31 -13.75
N THR A 66 -6.49 6.61 -12.62
CA THR A 66 -7.55 5.60 -12.48
C THR A 66 -8.77 6.17 -11.76
N ARG A 67 -9.96 5.88 -12.31
CA ARG A 67 -11.24 6.22 -11.65
C ARG A 67 -11.37 5.50 -10.31
N LYS A 68 -11.97 6.17 -9.32
CA LYS A 68 -12.08 5.66 -7.95
C LYS A 68 -12.80 4.32 -7.88
N GLU A 69 -13.84 4.13 -8.67
CA GLU A 69 -14.66 2.92 -8.73
C GLU A 69 -13.83 1.72 -9.19
N VAL A 70 -12.91 1.93 -10.15
CA VAL A 70 -12.02 0.88 -10.65
C VAL A 70 -11.03 0.44 -9.56
N ILE A 71 -10.47 1.39 -8.81
CA ILE A 71 -9.57 1.10 -7.68
C ILE A 71 -10.31 0.30 -6.60
N VAL A 72 -11.54 0.72 -6.26
CA VAL A 72 -12.36 0.03 -5.26
C VAL A 72 -12.72 -1.39 -5.71
N ASN A 73 -13.16 -1.56 -6.96
CA ASN A 73 -13.48 -2.89 -7.51
C ASN A 73 -12.27 -3.82 -7.50
N TYR A 74 -11.10 -3.29 -7.87
CA TYR A 74 -9.85 -4.05 -7.83
C TYR A 74 -9.51 -4.49 -6.40
N ALA A 75 -9.60 -3.58 -5.42
CA ALA A 75 -9.34 -3.90 -4.02
C ALA A 75 -10.32 -4.94 -3.46
N MET A 76 -11.62 -4.83 -3.77
CA MET A 76 -12.64 -5.80 -3.37
C MET A 76 -12.42 -7.17 -3.99
N LEU A 77 -12.02 -7.22 -5.26
CA LEU A 77 -11.68 -8.47 -5.93
C LEU A 77 -10.47 -9.14 -5.28
N LEU A 78 -9.38 -8.40 -5.04
CA LEU A 78 -8.20 -8.93 -4.35
C LEU A 78 -8.53 -9.45 -2.96
N TYR A 79 -9.32 -8.70 -2.19
CA TYR A 79 -9.78 -9.15 -0.89
C TYR A 79 -10.59 -10.44 -1.01
N THR A 80 -11.55 -10.51 -1.93
CA THR A 80 -12.36 -11.73 -2.14
C THR A 80 -11.48 -12.93 -2.52
N LEU A 81 -10.50 -12.72 -3.41
CA LEU A 81 -9.56 -13.75 -3.84
C LEU A 81 -8.62 -14.22 -2.73
N SER A 82 -8.26 -13.37 -1.75
CA SER A 82 -7.42 -13.80 -0.62
C SER A 82 -8.10 -14.83 0.28
N TRP A 83 -9.42 -15.00 0.16
CA TRP A 83 -10.18 -16.01 0.91
C TRP A 83 -10.57 -17.22 0.07
N ILE A 84 -10.17 -17.29 -1.21
CA ILE A 84 -10.71 -18.27 -2.17
C ILE A 84 -10.52 -19.73 -1.71
N GLU A 85 -9.39 -20.05 -1.08
CA GLU A 85 -9.09 -21.39 -0.59
C GLU A 85 -10.10 -21.87 0.46
N TYR A 86 -10.66 -20.93 1.23
CA TYR A 86 -11.64 -21.17 2.28
C TYR A 86 -13.10 -21.14 1.79
N MET A 87 -13.34 -20.87 0.49
CA MET A 87 -14.70 -20.84 -0.08
C MET A 87 -15.13 -22.20 -0.63
N ASP A 88 -16.43 -22.41 -0.85
CA ASP A 88 -16.95 -23.63 -1.48
C ASP A 88 -16.27 -23.94 -2.83
N GLU A 89 -16.24 -25.24 -3.16
CA GLU A 89 -15.61 -25.75 -4.38
C GLU A 89 -16.12 -25.07 -5.66
N LYS A 90 -17.42 -24.75 -5.73
CA LYS A 90 -18.00 -24.02 -6.87
C LYS A 90 -17.30 -22.68 -7.13
N TYR A 91 -16.91 -21.95 -6.09
CA TYR A 91 -16.23 -20.66 -6.24
C TYR A 91 -14.75 -20.84 -6.59
N ARG A 92 -14.08 -21.82 -5.97
CA ARG A 92 -12.71 -22.20 -6.33
C ARG A 92 -12.60 -22.62 -7.79
N GLY A 93 -13.58 -23.39 -8.29
CA GLY A 93 -13.66 -23.82 -9.70
C GLY A 93 -13.76 -22.64 -10.67
N VAL A 94 -14.54 -21.61 -10.35
CA VAL A 94 -14.65 -20.39 -11.17
C VAL A 94 -13.32 -19.65 -11.30
N VAL A 95 -12.53 -19.58 -10.23
CA VAL A 95 -11.22 -18.91 -10.27
C VAL A 95 -10.21 -19.75 -11.05
N LYS A 96 -10.13 -21.06 -10.79
CA LYS A 96 -9.22 -21.97 -11.51
C LYS A 96 -9.46 -22.02 -13.02
N ALA A 97 -10.71 -21.87 -13.46
CA ALA A 97 -11.04 -21.84 -14.88
C ALA A 97 -10.60 -20.54 -15.61
N ARG A 98 -10.13 -19.53 -14.87
CA ARG A 98 -9.71 -18.22 -15.40
C ARG A 98 -8.21 -17.95 -15.30
N VAL A 99 -7.44 -18.81 -14.63
CA VAL A 99 -5.99 -18.69 -14.45
C VAL A 99 -5.27 -19.69 -15.35
#